data_AF-A0A7Y2P2S1-F1
#
_entry.id   AF-A0A7Y2P2S1-F1
#
_cell.length_a   1.000
_cell.length_b   1.000
_cell.length_c   1.000
_cell.angle_alpha   90.00
_cell.angle_beta   90.00
_cell.angle_gamma   90.00
#
_symmetry.space_group_name_H-M   'P 1'
#
loop_
_entity.id
_entity.type
_entity.pdbx_description
1 polymer ?
#
loop_
_entity_poly.entity_id
_entity_poly.type
_entity_poly.pdbx_seq_one_letter_code
_entity_poly.pdbx_strand_id
1 'polypeptide(L)'
;MKLLTAIFVSIFTLSTLYAQIEDRYNLPPGSAKYFQDFLNFAGEDGKTKLDVFIHVPYPDVQFVKTGKGFEAAYTVTVSVYDEEKESLFTEKIWSEKIVAHSFDESVTAKNFNLSHRSFNLKPGTYLIRTAVMDKDSREEIFSENLYTVRDLSKNPSLSDVLLIAQNKVVEGSNKIIPNITRHVFVNEEGIQFFFEVYSDSASEVSLEYIVSNMDKEVLFQAKEIKTFQQGSNQVFYTFNDIKLNLGKYLLHVYLKDNEDQILSFVTKSFISRWIGVPNSIQDLDKAVEQIRYIASPEEMDFIKEAESDDIKSKRFVNFWMGKDPN
;
A
#
# COMPACT_ATOMS: atom_id res chain seq x y z
N MET A 1 10.64 -68.16 -21.10
CA MET A 1 10.84 -66.71 -21.27
C MET A 1 9.54 -66.00 -20.94
N LYS A 2 9.43 -65.36 -19.77
CA LYS A 2 8.29 -64.50 -19.40
C LYS A 2 8.78 -63.06 -19.51
N LEU A 3 8.18 -62.26 -20.40
CA LEU A 3 8.41 -60.82 -20.45
C LEU A 3 7.69 -60.17 -19.26
N LEU A 4 8.43 -59.45 -18.42
CA LEU A 4 7.86 -58.51 -17.46
C LEU A 4 7.63 -57.18 -18.19
N THR A 5 6.36 -56.79 -18.34
CA THR A 5 5.97 -55.46 -18.81
C THR A 5 6.01 -54.50 -17.62
N ALA A 6 6.98 -53.59 -17.59
CA ALA A 6 7.03 -52.53 -16.58
C ALA A 6 6.09 -51.39 -17.01
N ILE A 7 5.02 -51.19 -16.24
CA ILE A 7 4.11 -50.05 -16.40
C ILE A 7 4.76 -48.85 -15.72
N PHE A 8 5.17 -47.86 -16.51
CA PHE A 8 5.69 -46.59 -16.02
C PHE A 8 4.51 -45.68 -15.65
N VAL A 9 4.14 -45.65 -14.37
CA VAL A 9 3.16 -44.70 -13.84
C VAL A 9 3.86 -43.34 -13.75
N SER A 10 3.61 -42.47 -14.74
CA SER A 10 3.97 -41.05 -14.64
C SER A 10 3.04 -40.38 -13.64
N ILE A 11 3.54 -40.16 -12.42
CA ILE A 11 2.92 -39.29 -11.44
C ILE A 11 3.11 -37.86 -11.95
N PHE A 12 2.07 -37.31 -12.58
CA PHE A 12 1.96 -35.86 -12.78
C PHE A 12 1.72 -35.23 -11.41
N THR A 13 2.78 -34.80 -10.75
CA THR A 13 2.66 -33.83 -9.67
C THR A 13 2.19 -32.52 -10.29
N LEU A 14 0.91 -32.16 -10.08
CA LEU A 14 0.45 -30.79 -10.27
C LEU A 14 1.30 -29.92 -9.35
N SER A 15 2.30 -29.28 -9.95
CA SER A 15 3.02 -28.18 -9.34
C SER A 15 2.00 -27.07 -9.11
N THR A 16 1.73 -26.80 -7.84
CA THR A 16 0.99 -25.63 -7.44
C THR A 16 1.79 -24.41 -7.89
N LEU A 17 1.34 -23.79 -9.00
CA LEU A 17 1.78 -22.48 -9.44
C LEU A 17 1.24 -21.43 -8.46
N TYR A 18 1.76 -21.41 -7.23
CA TYR A 18 1.69 -20.21 -6.40
C TYR A 18 2.88 -19.37 -6.77
N ALA A 19 2.62 -18.42 -7.68
CA ALA A 19 3.52 -17.34 -8.01
C ALA A 19 4.12 -16.77 -6.72
N GLN A 20 5.44 -16.67 -6.69
CA GLN A 20 6.19 -16.04 -5.62
C GLN A 20 5.71 -14.59 -5.48
N ILE A 21 4.93 -14.29 -4.45
CA ILE A 21 4.79 -12.93 -3.95
C ILE A 21 6.08 -12.69 -3.16
N GLU A 22 7.16 -12.39 -3.86
CA GLU A 22 8.33 -11.80 -3.22
C GLU A 22 7.93 -10.44 -2.67
N ASP A 23 8.28 -10.23 -1.42
CA ASP A 23 8.12 -8.99 -0.66
C ASP A 23 9.01 -7.90 -1.31
N ARG A 24 8.55 -7.29 -2.41
CA ARG A 24 9.36 -6.46 -3.33
C ARG A 24 9.44 -4.96 -3.00
N TYR A 25 9.30 -4.59 -1.73
CA TYR A 25 9.57 -3.21 -1.29
C TYR A 25 10.50 -3.22 -0.07
N ASN A 26 11.79 -3.51 -0.31
CA ASN A 26 12.83 -3.21 0.66
C ASN A 26 13.22 -1.74 0.53
N LEU A 27 12.53 -0.87 1.26
CA LEU A 27 13.10 0.44 1.61
C LEU A 27 14.24 0.18 2.62
N PRO A 28 15.45 0.72 2.41
CA PRO A 28 16.50 0.67 3.43
C PRO A 28 16.00 1.25 4.76
N PRO A 29 16.48 0.78 5.93
CA PRO A 29 16.13 1.37 7.21
C PRO A 29 16.74 2.77 7.31
N GLY A 30 15.90 3.77 7.05
CA GLY A 30 16.13 5.20 7.12
C GLY A 30 14.82 5.83 6.66
N SER A 31 14.30 6.84 7.37
CA SER A 31 13.00 7.47 7.10
C SER A 31 12.77 7.64 5.59
N ALA A 32 11.77 6.94 5.04
CA ALA A 32 11.45 7.06 3.63
C ALA A 32 11.10 8.52 3.35
N LYS A 33 11.99 9.25 2.67
CA LYS A 33 11.81 10.69 2.36
C LYS A 33 10.62 10.96 1.43
N TYR A 34 10.06 9.91 0.83
CA TYR A 34 8.77 9.93 0.15
C TYR A 34 8.19 8.50 0.10
N PHE A 35 6.88 8.40 -0.15
CA PHE A 35 6.16 7.14 -0.35
C PHE A 35 5.62 7.06 -1.78
N GLN A 36 5.42 5.84 -2.26
CA GLN A 36 4.94 5.59 -3.62
C GLN A 36 3.99 4.40 -3.68
N ASP A 37 3.11 4.41 -4.68
CA ASP A 37 2.24 3.29 -4.99
C ASP A 37 2.03 3.19 -6.50
N PHE A 38 2.00 1.96 -7.01
CA PHE A 38 1.81 1.64 -8.42
C PHE A 38 0.54 0.79 -8.52
N LEU A 39 -0.39 1.19 -9.39
CA LEU A 39 -1.68 0.54 -9.53
C LEU A 39 -2.02 0.27 -11.00
N ASN A 40 -2.35 -0.99 -11.31
CA ASN A 40 -2.92 -1.40 -12.57
C ASN A 40 -4.42 -1.06 -12.63
N PHE A 41 -4.83 -0.34 -13.67
CA PHE A 41 -6.23 -0.14 -14.08
C PHE A 41 -6.38 -0.45 -15.56
N ALA A 42 -7.60 -0.80 -16.00
CA ALA A 42 -7.86 -1.02 -17.42
C ALA A 42 -7.45 0.23 -18.23
N GLY A 43 -6.70 0.00 -19.31
CA GLY A 43 -6.33 1.03 -20.27
C GLY A 43 -7.04 0.80 -21.61
N GLU A 44 -6.64 1.59 -22.60
CA GLU A 44 -7.17 1.51 -23.96
C GLU A 44 -6.24 0.67 -24.86
N ASP A 45 -6.76 0.18 -25.99
CA ASP A 45 -6.00 -0.51 -27.04
C ASP A 45 -5.15 -1.71 -26.56
N GLY A 46 -5.69 -2.51 -25.63
CA GLY A 46 -5.00 -3.68 -25.06
C GLY A 46 -3.80 -3.32 -24.17
N LYS A 47 -3.70 -2.06 -23.74
CA LYS A 47 -2.75 -1.60 -22.73
C LYS A 47 -3.42 -1.54 -21.36
N THR A 48 -2.57 -1.50 -20.35
CA THR A 48 -2.96 -1.28 -18.96
C THR A 48 -2.50 0.10 -18.54
N LYS A 49 -3.41 0.84 -17.89
CA LYS A 49 -3.11 2.13 -17.30
C LYS A 49 -2.42 1.89 -15.96
N LEU A 50 -1.14 2.20 -15.90
CA LEU A 50 -0.35 2.19 -14.68
C LEU A 50 -0.42 3.56 -14.02
N ASP A 51 -1.17 3.69 -12.94
CA ASP A 51 -1.18 4.89 -12.11
C ASP A 51 -0.01 4.83 -11.10
N VAL A 52 0.78 5.90 -11.06
CA VAL A 52 1.92 6.08 -10.15
C VAL A 52 1.63 7.23 -9.22
N PHE A 53 1.52 6.95 -7.93
CA PHE A 53 1.31 7.94 -6.89
C PHE A 53 2.62 8.24 -6.16
N ILE A 54 2.87 9.50 -5.86
CA ILE A 54 4.03 9.99 -5.11
C ILE A 54 3.53 10.89 -3.99
N HIS A 55 3.83 10.49 -2.76
CA HIS A 55 3.48 11.18 -1.52
C HIS A 55 4.78 11.69 -0.90
N VAL A 56 4.94 13.01 -0.83
CA VAL A 56 6.13 13.66 -0.26
C VAL A 56 5.73 14.40 1.02
N PRO A 57 6.18 13.94 2.21
CA PRO A 57 5.96 14.66 3.45
C PRO A 57 6.67 16.03 3.44
N TYR A 58 6.07 17.03 4.08
CA TYR A 58 6.65 18.37 4.16
C TYR A 58 8.04 18.40 4.84
N PRO A 59 8.28 17.66 5.94
CA PRO A 59 9.59 17.64 6.59
C PRO A 59 10.74 17.11 5.71
N ASP A 60 10.41 16.41 4.62
CA ASP A 60 11.37 15.82 3.70
C ASP A 60 11.70 16.74 2.50
N VAL A 61 11.17 17.96 2.48
CA VAL A 61 11.44 19.00 1.48
C VAL A 61 11.95 20.26 2.18
N GLN A 62 12.94 20.92 1.59
CA GLN A 62 13.53 22.14 2.13
C GLN A 62 12.65 23.36 1.84
N PHE A 63 12.01 23.88 2.89
CA PHE A 63 11.23 25.11 2.84
C PHE A 63 12.11 26.36 2.99
N VAL A 64 11.89 27.33 2.13
CA VAL A 64 12.53 28.64 2.15
C VAL A 64 11.54 29.70 2.60
N LYS A 65 11.94 30.54 3.57
CA LYS A 65 11.11 31.65 4.05
C LYS A 65 10.94 32.71 2.96
N THR A 66 9.70 33.15 2.74
CA THR A 66 9.34 34.24 1.83
C THR A 66 8.57 35.35 2.57
N GLY A 67 8.27 36.44 1.88
CA GLY A 67 7.46 37.53 2.46
C GLY A 67 6.02 37.16 2.82
N LYS A 68 5.52 35.98 2.40
CA LYS A 68 4.14 35.51 2.60
C LYS A 68 4.03 34.19 3.38
N GLY A 69 5.13 33.66 3.91
CA GLY A 69 5.18 32.36 4.58
C GLY A 69 6.44 31.60 4.20
N PHE A 70 6.29 30.33 3.86
CA PHE A 70 7.34 29.42 3.44
C PHE A 70 6.95 28.76 2.13
N GLU A 71 7.92 28.60 1.23
CA GLU A 71 7.71 27.91 -0.05
C GLU A 71 8.78 26.83 -0.21
N ALA A 72 8.41 25.69 -0.78
CA ALA A 72 9.35 24.70 -1.25
C ALA A 72 8.97 24.21 -2.65
N ALA A 73 9.91 23.63 -3.35
CA ALA A 73 9.67 23.05 -4.65
C ALA A 73 10.57 21.84 -4.86
N TYR A 74 10.04 20.84 -5.55
CA TYR A 74 10.78 19.64 -5.93
C TYR A 74 10.38 19.20 -7.34
N THR A 75 11.20 18.34 -7.92
CA THR A 75 10.93 17.68 -9.20
C THR A 75 10.74 16.20 -8.95
N VAL A 76 9.71 15.62 -9.57
CA VAL A 76 9.51 14.18 -9.60
C VAL A 76 9.81 13.66 -10.98
N THR A 77 10.60 12.59 -11.05
CA THR A 77 10.91 11.85 -12.27
C THR A 77 10.43 10.41 -12.10
N VAL A 78 9.61 9.93 -13.03
CA VAL A 78 9.20 8.52 -13.10
C VAL A 78 9.64 7.98 -14.46
N SER A 79 10.58 7.05 -14.42
CA SER A 79 11.20 6.42 -15.60
C SER A 79 10.83 4.94 -15.61
N VAL A 80 10.34 4.46 -16.75
CA VAL A 80 9.92 3.05 -16.94
C VAL A 80 10.91 2.39 -17.88
N TYR A 81 11.67 1.44 -17.36
CA TYR A 81 12.62 0.64 -18.11
C TYR A 81 12.06 -0.77 -18.38
N ASP A 82 12.69 -1.50 -19.29
CA ASP A 82 12.58 -2.97 -19.29
C ASP A 82 13.05 -3.57 -17.95
N GLU A 83 12.75 -4.85 -17.76
CA GLU A 83 13.06 -5.58 -16.52
C GLU A 83 14.56 -5.55 -16.18
N GLU A 84 15.44 -5.59 -17.20
CA GLU A 84 16.90 -5.61 -17.05
C GLU A 84 17.55 -4.21 -17.02
N LYS A 85 16.74 -3.13 -17.15
CA LYS A 85 17.22 -1.73 -17.20
C LYS A 85 18.19 -1.43 -18.34
N GLU A 86 18.04 -2.10 -19.48
CA GLU A 86 18.80 -1.84 -20.69
C GLU A 86 18.15 -0.73 -21.54
N SER A 87 16.81 -0.66 -21.53
CA SER A 87 16.03 0.25 -22.38
C SER A 87 15.03 1.09 -21.60
N LEU A 88 15.06 2.42 -21.78
CA LEU A 88 14.03 3.32 -21.27
C LEU A 88 12.83 3.33 -22.25
N PHE A 89 11.67 2.85 -21.80
CA PHE A 89 10.45 2.89 -22.60
C PHE A 89 9.78 4.25 -22.60
N THR A 90 9.67 4.87 -21.42
CA THR A 90 8.97 6.15 -21.25
C THR A 90 9.36 6.80 -19.94
N GLU A 91 9.21 8.12 -19.89
CA GLU A 91 9.51 8.93 -18.72
C GLU A 91 8.50 10.06 -18.59
N LYS A 92 8.15 10.40 -17.35
CA LYS A 92 7.41 11.61 -17.02
C LYS A 92 8.14 12.37 -15.93
N ILE A 93 8.29 13.68 -16.16
CA ILE A 93 8.91 14.61 -15.23
C ILE A 93 7.92 15.73 -14.94
N TRP A 94 7.75 16.08 -13.67
CA TRP A 94 6.96 17.25 -13.29
C TRP A 94 7.55 17.95 -12.07
N SER A 95 7.17 19.20 -11.88
CA SER A 95 7.55 19.99 -10.71
C SER A 95 6.35 20.26 -9.84
N GLU A 96 6.54 20.18 -8.53
CA GLU A 96 5.57 20.56 -7.53
C GLU A 96 6.06 21.81 -6.79
N LYS A 97 5.11 22.67 -6.40
CA LYS A 97 5.37 23.82 -5.53
C LYS A 97 4.43 23.71 -4.33
N ILE A 98 5.00 23.75 -3.14
CA ILE A 98 4.27 23.69 -1.88
C ILE A 98 4.42 25.01 -1.13
N VAL A 99 3.34 25.44 -0.48
CA VAL A 99 3.29 26.67 0.30
C VAL A 99 2.81 26.30 1.70
N ALA A 100 3.51 26.82 2.71
CA ALA A 100 3.12 26.75 4.11
C ALA A 100 3.01 28.18 4.66
N HIS A 101 1.98 28.44 5.47
CA HIS A 101 1.71 29.77 6.00
C HIS A 101 2.47 30.05 7.30
N SER A 102 2.93 29.00 7.99
CA SER A 102 3.72 29.07 9.22
C SER A 102 4.91 28.11 9.20
N PHE A 103 5.84 28.30 10.13
CA PHE A 103 6.96 27.39 10.30
C PHE A 103 6.47 26.00 10.73
N ASP A 104 5.53 25.94 11.68
CA ASP A 104 4.95 24.69 12.17
C ASP A 104 4.28 23.87 11.04
N GLU A 105 3.60 24.54 10.10
CA GLU A 105 3.04 23.89 8.92
C GLU A 105 4.12 23.30 8.01
N SER A 106 5.29 23.93 7.92
CA SER A 106 6.40 23.50 7.06
C SER A 106 7.16 22.29 7.61
N VAL A 107 7.08 22.04 8.93
CA VAL A 107 7.85 20.98 9.61
C VAL A 107 6.98 19.85 10.17
N THR A 108 5.66 19.93 10.02
CA THR A 108 4.76 18.89 10.54
C THR A 108 4.70 17.67 9.62
N ALA A 109 4.91 16.47 10.18
CA ALA A 109 4.77 15.19 9.47
C ALA A 109 3.32 14.85 9.06
N LYS A 110 2.34 15.65 9.49
CA LYS A 110 0.93 15.51 9.07
C LYS A 110 0.68 16.09 7.68
N ASN A 111 1.50 17.05 7.26
CA ASN A 111 1.38 17.71 5.97
C ASN A 111 2.22 16.99 4.92
N PHE A 112 1.63 16.80 3.75
CA PHE A 112 2.27 16.16 2.61
C PHE A 112 1.70 16.72 1.31
N ASN A 113 2.47 16.61 0.25
CA ASN A 113 1.97 16.78 -1.11
C ASN A 113 1.78 15.40 -1.75
N LEU A 114 0.64 15.23 -2.42
CA LEU A 114 0.30 14.01 -3.15
C LEU A 114 0.13 14.36 -4.63
N SER A 115 0.95 13.72 -5.47
CA SER A 115 0.86 13.84 -6.92
C SER A 115 0.74 12.46 -7.56
N HIS A 116 0.17 12.39 -8.76
CA HIS A 116 0.10 11.14 -9.52
C HIS A 116 0.21 11.38 -11.03
N ARG A 117 0.70 10.37 -11.75
CA ARG A 117 0.73 10.32 -13.22
C ARG A 117 0.45 8.89 -13.70
N SER A 118 -0.17 8.78 -14.87
CA SER A 118 -0.52 7.50 -15.48
C SER A 118 0.35 7.19 -16.69
N PHE A 119 0.68 5.92 -16.91
CA PHE A 119 1.30 5.43 -18.15
C PHE A 119 0.41 4.39 -18.80
N ASN A 120 0.28 4.40 -20.12
CA ASN A 120 -0.41 3.33 -20.85
C ASN A 120 0.64 2.36 -21.40
N LEU A 121 0.83 1.24 -20.71
CA LEU A 121 1.88 0.27 -20.98
C LEU A 121 1.29 -1.05 -21.48
N LYS A 122 2.02 -1.76 -22.33
CA LYS A 122 1.65 -3.13 -22.69
C LYS A 122 1.84 -4.03 -21.46
N PRO A 123 1.05 -5.10 -21.30
CA PRO A 123 1.29 -6.08 -20.24
C PRO A 123 2.72 -6.62 -20.27
N GLY A 124 3.35 -6.73 -19.10
CA GLY A 124 4.75 -7.12 -18.97
C GLY A 124 5.34 -6.70 -17.62
N THR A 125 6.56 -7.15 -17.33
CA THR A 125 7.33 -6.71 -16.15
C THR A 125 8.26 -5.59 -16.54
N TYR A 126 8.32 -4.55 -15.71
CA TYR A 126 9.12 -3.34 -15.93
C TYR A 126 9.89 -3.00 -14.66
N LEU A 127 11.06 -2.39 -14.81
CA LEU A 127 11.74 -1.70 -13.72
C LEU A 127 11.29 -0.24 -13.72
N ILE A 128 10.55 0.15 -12.68
CA ILE A 128 10.08 1.52 -12.49
C ILE A 128 11.03 2.23 -11.53
N ARG A 129 11.68 3.28 -12.02
CA ARG A 129 12.46 4.21 -11.20
C ARG A 129 11.63 5.45 -10.90
N THR A 130 11.48 5.78 -9.62
CA THR A 130 10.93 7.05 -9.17
C THR A 130 12.04 7.85 -8.49
N ALA A 131 12.05 9.16 -8.69
CA ALA A 131 13.01 10.04 -8.05
C ALA A 131 12.34 11.36 -7.66
N VAL A 132 12.67 11.86 -6.47
CA VAL A 132 12.27 13.16 -5.96
C VAL A 132 13.55 13.96 -5.72
N MET A 133 13.67 15.09 -6.41
CA MET A 133 14.78 16.03 -6.28
C MET A 133 14.29 17.35 -5.71
N ASP A 134 14.75 17.70 -4.52
CA ASP A 134 14.50 19.00 -3.91
C ASP A 134 15.18 20.11 -4.73
N LYS A 135 14.49 21.22 -5.02
CA LYS A 135 15.04 22.28 -5.88
C LYS A 135 16.01 23.22 -5.16
N ASP A 136 15.94 23.30 -3.83
CA ASP A 136 16.78 24.18 -3.03
C ASP A 136 18.07 23.45 -2.61
N SER A 137 17.95 22.28 -1.97
CA SER A 137 19.11 21.48 -1.53
C SER A 137 19.80 20.75 -2.67
N ARG A 138 19.05 20.48 -3.77
CA ARG A 138 19.45 19.60 -4.88
C ARG A 138 19.72 18.16 -4.48
N GLU A 139 19.32 17.75 -3.29
CA GLU A 139 19.34 16.33 -2.92
C GLU A 139 18.30 15.57 -3.75
N GLU A 140 18.72 14.46 -4.34
CA GLU A 140 17.83 13.51 -5.02
C GLU A 140 17.74 12.22 -4.22
N ILE A 141 16.52 11.74 -4.02
CA ILE A 141 16.24 10.40 -3.50
C ILE A 141 15.44 9.64 -4.54
N PHE A 142 15.81 8.39 -4.76
CA PHE A 142 15.17 7.55 -5.76
C PHE A 142 14.89 6.14 -5.23
N SER A 143 13.98 5.45 -5.90
CA SER A 143 13.61 4.06 -5.65
C SER A 143 13.45 3.33 -6.98
N GLU A 144 13.88 2.08 -7.05
CA GLU A 144 13.74 1.21 -8.23
C GLU A 144 12.97 -0.04 -7.84
N ASN A 145 11.92 -0.34 -8.59
CA ASN A 145 10.96 -1.38 -8.25
C ASN A 145 10.61 -2.19 -9.49
N LEU A 146 10.79 -3.51 -9.42
CA LEU A 146 10.22 -4.42 -10.40
C LEU A 146 8.71 -4.47 -10.20
N TYR A 147 7.97 -4.19 -11.26
CA TYR A 147 6.53 -4.14 -11.21
C TYR A 147 5.91 -4.78 -12.45
N THR A 148 4.93 -5.65 -12.23
CA THR A 148 4.21 -6.32 -13.30
C THR A 148 2.98 -5.51 -13.68
N VAL A 149 3.00 -4.99 -14.91
CA VAL A 149 1.83 -4.44 -15.58
C VAL A 149 0.96 -5.61 -16.05
N ARG A 150 -0.18 -5.82 -15.39
CA ARG A 150 -1.05 -6.98 -15.63
C ARG A 150 -1.85 -6.80 -16.92
N ASP A 151 -2.19 -7.89 -17.59
CA ASP A 151 -3.13 -7.88 -18.71
C ASP A 151 -4.56 -7.81 -18.16
N LEU A 152 -5.17 -6.62 -18.24
CA LEU A 152 -6.56 -6.38 -17.81
C LEU A 152 -7.55 -6.37 -18.99
N SER A 153 -7.12 -6.79 -20.19
CA SER A 153 -8.01 -6.92 -21.35
C SER A 153 -8.85 -8.20 -21.31
N LYS A 154 -8.48 -9.17 -20.46
CA LYS A 154 -9.21 -10.42 -20.25
C LYS A 154 -10.25 -10.21 -19.18
N ASN A 155 -11.51 -10.49 -19.49
CA ASN A 155 -12.61 -10.31 -18.56
C ASN A 155 -13.20 -11.65 -18.05
N PRO A 156 -13.67 -11.68 -16.79
CA PRO A 156 -13.61 -10.57 -15.86
C PRO A 156 -12.22 -10.40 -15.22
N SER A 157 -11.84 -9.17 -14.89
CA SER A 157 -10.56 -8.86 -14.24
C SER A 157 -10.69 -7.81 -13.14
N LEU A 158 -9.69 -7.76 -12.26
CA LEU A 158 -9.60 -6.82 -11.15
C LEU A 158 -8.46 -5.82 -11.37
N SER A 159 -8.73 -4.53 -11.14
CA SER A 159 -7.67 -3.53 -10.95
C SER A 159 -6.83 -3.85 -9.70
N ASP A 160 -5.76 -3.08 -9.48
CA ASP A 160 -5.12 -3.09 -8.17
C ASP A 160 -5.99 -2.42 -7.11
N VAL A 161 -5.76 -2.83 -5.86
CA VAL A 161 -6.43 -2.24 -4.71
C VAL A 161 -5.74 -0.95 -4.30
N LEU A 162 -6.54 0.10 -4.20
CA LEU A 162 -6.18 1.38 -3.63
C LEU A 162 -6.68 1.45 -2.19
N LEU A 163 -5.77 1.56 -1.22
CA LEU A 163 -6.14 1.86 0.16
C LEU A 163 -6.58 3.32 0.25
N ILE A 164 -7.62 3.60 1.05
CA ILE A 164 -8.19 4.93 1.21
C ILE A 164 -7.78 5.46 2.59
N ALA A 165 -7.19 6.66 2.61
CA ALA A 165 -6.86 7.36 3.86
C ALA A 165 -8.05 8.18 4.36
N GLN A 166 -8.79 8.82 3.45
CA GLN A 166 -9.95 9.64 3.79
C GLN A 166 -10.86 9.82 2.58
N ASN A 167 -12.17 9.89 2.83
CA ASN A 167 -13.16 10.37 1.86
C ASN A 167 -13.53 11.81 2.18
N LYS A 168 -13.35 12.74 1.23
CA LYS A 168 -13.84 14.12 1.35
C LYS A 168 -14.91 14.37 0.30
N VAL A 169 -16.09 14.81 0.72
CA VAL A 169 -17.09 15.36 -0.21
C VAL A 169 -16.71 16.81 -0.50
N VAL A 170 -16.35 17.12 -1.73
CA VAL A 170 -16.09 18.49 -2.18
C VAL A 170 -17.06 18.79 -3.32
N GLU A 171 -17.92 19.79 -3.12
CA GLU A 171 -18.88 20.27 -4.13
C GLU A 171 -19.77 19.17 -4.74
N GLY A 172 -20.20 18.20 -3.91
CA GLY A 172 -21.03 17.07 -4.37
C GLY A 172 -20.28 15.97 -5.12
N SER A 173 -18.96 16.09 -5.28
CA SER A 173 -18.09 15.02 -5.77
C SER A 173 -17.36 14.35 -4.60
N ASN A 174 -17.34 13.02 -4.58
CA ASN A 174 -16.53 12.24 -3.64
C ASN A 174 -15.07 12.28 -4.09
N LYS A 175 -14.24 13.03 -3.36
CA LYS A 175 -12.79 13.03 -3.55
C LYS A 175 -12.16 12.02 -2.60
N ILE A 176 -11.58 10.97 -3.19
CA ILE A 176 -10.83 9.94 -2.45
C ILE A 176 -9.42 10.45 -2.23
N ILE A 177 -8.94 10.41 -0.99
CA ILE A 177 -7.54 10.62 -0.66
C ILE A 177 -6.91 9.25 -0.47
N PRO A 178 -5.99 8.82 -1.36
CA PRO A 178 -5.37 7.51 -1.28
C PRO A 178 -4.36 7.42 -0.14
N ASN A 179 -4.28 6.24 0.49
CA ASN A 179 -3.28 5.90 1.49
C ASN A 179 -2.03 5.29 0.82
N ILE A 180 -1.14 6.17 0.36
CA ILE A 180 0.10 5.79 -0.35
C ILE A 180 1.17 5.24 0.59
N THR A 181 1.15 5.63 1.87
CA THR A 181 2.09 5.08 2.86
C THR A 181 1.79 3.62 3.16
N ARG A 182 0.56 3.16 2.86
CA ARG A 182 0.02 1.83 3.18
C ARG A 182 0.04 1.55 4.69
N HIS A 183 0.17 2.59 5.51
CA HIS A 183 0.04 2.50 6.95
C HIS A 183 -1.44 2.62 7.30
N VAL A 184 -2.02 1.57 7.85
CA VAL A 184 -3.42 1.57 8.30
C VAL A 184 -3.43 1.65 9.82
N PHE A 185 -4.37 2.43 10.34
CA PHE A 185 -4.63 2.51 11.77
C PHE A 185 -6.02 1.95 11.97
N VAL A 186 -6.11 0.79 12.63
CA VAL A 186 -7.42 0.21 12.95
C VAL A 186 -8.09 1.12 13.99
N ASN A 187 -9.18 1.75 13.59
CA ASN A 187 -10.01 2.60 14.43
C ASN A 187 -11.50 2.30 14.14
N GLU A 188 -12.41 3.11 14.69
CA GLU A 188 -13.86 2.95 14.47
C GLU A 188 -14.29 3.09 12.99
N GLU A 189 -13.50 3.73 12.13
CA GLU A 189 -13.81 3.94 10.71
C GLU A 189 -13.40 2.76 9.81
N GLY A 190 -12.71 1.77 10.36
CA GLY A 190 -12.27 0.57 9.65
C GLY A 190 -11.17 0.82 8.61
N ILE A 191 -10.80 -0.24 7.89
CA ILE A 191 -9.83 -0.15 6.79
C ILE A 191 -10.60 -0.06 5.47
N GLN A 192 -10.54 1.11 4.83
CA GLN A 192 -11.24 1.39 3.58
C GLN A 192 -10.35 1.17 2.37
N PHE A 193 -10.91 0.58 1.31
CA PHE A 193 -10.21 0.38 0.05
C PHE A 193 -11.15 0.38 -1.15
N PHE A 194 -10.55 0.60 -2.31
CA PHE A 194 -11.21 0.72 -3.61
C PHE A 194 -10.50 -0.15 -4.64
N PHE A 195 -11.28 -0.73 -5.56
CA PHE A 195 -10.81 -1.37 -6.78
C PHE A 195 -11.91 -1.38 -7.83
N GLU A 196 -11.57 -1.71 -9.06
CA GLU A 196 -12.50 -1.86 -10.16
C GLU A 196 -12.60 -3.32 -10.60
N VAL A 197 -13.82 -3.72 -10.97
CA VAL A 197 -14.12 -5.00 -11.63
C VAL A 197 -14.50 -4.71 -13.07
N TYR A 198 -13.76 -5.31 -14.01
CA TYR A 198 -14.02 -5.20 -15.44
C TYR A 198 -14.77 -6.45 -15.90
N SER A 199 -15.87 -6.27 -16.63
CA SER A 199 -16.71 -7.37 -17.12
C SER A 199 -17.18 -7.16 -18.56
N ASP A 200 -17.26 -8.25 -19.33
CA ASP A 200 -17.78 -8.23 -20.71
C ASP A 200 -19.30 -8.33 -20.79
N SER A 201 -19.94 -8.74 -19.69
CA SER A 201 -21.39 -8.92 -19.63
C SER A 201 -21.91 -8.63 -18.23
N ALA A 202 -23.22 -8.44 -18.12
CA ALA A 202 -23.85 -8.40 -16.82
C ALA A 202 -23.84 -9.82 -16.22
N SER A 203 -23.16 -9.98 -15.08
CA SER A 203 -23.02 -11.28 -14.41
C SER A 203 -23.05 -11.13 -12.89
N GLU A 204 -23.68 -12.10 -12.24
CA GLU A 204 -23.59 -12.27 -10.80
C GLU A 204 -22.30 -13.03 -10.48
N VAL A 205 -21.52 -12.48 -9.56
CA VAL A 205 -20.22 -13.01 -9.14
C VAL A 205 -20.05 -12.83 -7.64
N SER A 206 -19.15 -13.62 -7.07
CA SER A 206 -18.75 -13.53 -5.67
C SER A 206 -17.43 -12.79 -5.53
N LEU A 207 -17.39 -11.77 -4.69
CA LEU A 207 -16.16 -11.19 -4.18
C LEU A 207 -15.84 -11.78 -2.81
N GLU A 208 -14.64 -12.33 -2.67
CA GLU A 208 -14.12 -12.80 -1.38
C GLU A 208 -12.90 -11.97 -0.99
N TYR A 209 -12.94 -11.43 0.23
CA TYR A 209 -11.89 -10.63 0.82
C TYR A 209 -11.22 -11.42 1.93
N ILE A 210 -9.89 -11.52 1.89
CA ILE A 210 -9.11 -12.22 2.91
C ILE A 210 -7.99 -11.30 3.39
N VAL A 211 -7.88 -11.10 4.70
CA VAL A 211 -6.69 -10.49 5.29
C VAL A 211 -5.87 -11.58 5.96
N SER A 212 -4.58 -11.66 5.62
CA SER A 212 -3.64 -12.58 6.23
C SER A 212 -2.39 -11.88 6.75
N ASN A 213 -1.73 -12.48 7.74
CA ASN A 213 -0.37 -12.10 8.12
C ASN A 213 0.67 -12.68 7.13
N MET A 214 1.94 -12.34 7.32
CA MET A 214 3.02 -12.84 6.44
C MET A 214 3.23 -14.36 6.52
N ASP A 215 2.80 -15.00 7.62
CA ASP A 215 2.80 -16.46 7.80
C ASP A 215 1.58 -17.14 7.17
N LYS A 216 0.74 -16.38 6.45
CA LYS A 216 -0.48 -16.81 5.75
C LYS A 216 -1.61 -17.26 6.67
N GLU A 217 -1.55 -16.90 7.95
CA GLU A 217 -2.69 -17.05 8.86
C GLU A 217 -3.78 -16.06 8.47
N VAL A 218 -5.00 -16.56 8.27
CA VAL A 218 -6.16 -15.74 7.92
C VAL A 218 -6.72 -15.09 9.20
N LEU A 219 -6.76 -13.77 9.21
CA LEU A 219 -7.24 -12.96 10.34
C LEU A 219 -8.62 -12.37 10.09
N PHE A 220 -9.01 -12.25 8.82
CA PHE A 220 -10.32 -11.77 8.43
C PHE A 220 -10.71 -12.40 7.10
N GLN A 221 -12.00 -12.74 6.97
CA GLN A 221 -12.58 -13.23 5.73
C GLN A 221 -14.01 -12.72 5.60
N ALA A 222 -14.36 -12.22 4.42
CA ALA A 222 -15.72 -11.81 4.09
C ALA A 222 -16.05 -12.16 2.63
N LYS A 223 -17.33 -12.37 2.34
CA LYS A 223 -17.83 -12.68 1.00
C LYS A 223 -19.05 -11.81 0.70
N GLU A 224 -19.08 -11.23 -0.50
CA GLU A 224 -20.22 -10.48 -1.03
C GLU A 224 -20.60 -11.05 -2.41
N ILE A 225 -21.90 -11.24 -2.65
CA ILE A 225 -22.41 -11.53 -4.00
C ILE A 225 -22.86 -10.20 -4.60
N LYS A 226 -22.38 -9.89 -5.81
CA LYS A 226 -22.74 -8.67 -6.54
C LYS A 226 -23.04 -8.99 -7.99
N THR A 227 -24.00 -8.26 -8.55
CA THR A 227 -24.22 -8.25 -10.01
C THR A 227 -23.48 -7.06 -10.60
N PHE A 228 -22.48 -7.33 -11.42
CA PHE A 228 -21.77 -6.27 -12.16
C PHE A 228 -22.40 -6.06 -13.53
N GLN A 229 -22.31 -4.83 -14.03
CA GLN A 229 -22.70 -4.49 -15.38
C GLN A 229 -21.52 -4.70 -16.34
N GLN A 230 -21.81 -4.75 -17.65
CA GLN A 230 -20.76 -4.68 -18.66
C GLN A 230 -19.95 -3.38 -18.50
N GLY A 231 -18.63 -3.46 -18.61
CA GLY A 231 -17.70 -2.34 -18.47
C GLY A 231 -16.98 -2.32 -17.12
N SER A 232 -16.63 -1.12 -16.65
CA SER A 232 -15.94 -0.91 -15.36
C SER A 232 -16.95 -0.71 -14.24
N ASN A 233 -16.77 -1.46 -13.16
CA ASN A 233 -17.60 -1.42 -11.96
C ASN A 233 -16.73 -1.05 -10.77
N GLN A 234 -17.05 0.06 -10.13
CA GLN A 234 -16.32 0.55 -8.96
C GLN A 234 -16.78 -0.17 -7.69
N VAL A 235 -15.84 -0.69 -6.91
CA VAL A 235 -16.11 -1.35 -5.63
C VAL A 235 -15.39 -0.63 -4.51
N PHE A 236 -16.17 -0.20 -3.53
CA PHE A 236 -15.70 0.33 -2.26
C PHE A 236 -16.04 -0.67 -1.16
N TYR A 237 -15.06 -0.97 -0.32
CA TYR A 237 -15.26 -1.87 0.80
C TYR A 237 -14.54 -1.36 2.05
N THR A 238 -15.12 -1.66 3.21
CA THR A 238 -14.57 -1.30 4.52
C THR A 238 -14.51 -2.53 5.41
N PHE A 239 -13.31 -2.87 5.89
CA PHE A 239 -13.17 -3.83 6.97
C PHE A 239 -13.54 -3.16 8.29
N ASN A 240 -14.72 -3.48 8.80
CA ASN A 240 -15.10 -3.17 10.17
C ASN A 240 -14.64 -4.30 11.10
N ASP A 241 -14.36 -3.97 12.36
CA ASP A 241 -14.10 -4.94 13.43
C ASP A 241 -12.89 -5.88 13.25
N ILE A 242 -11.98 -5.58 12.31
CA ILE A 242 -10.74 -6.33 12.14
C ILE A 242 -9.76 -5.99 13.28
N LYS A 243 -9.19 -7.00 13.94
CA LYS A 243 -8.17 -6.81 14.96
C LYS A 243 -6.81 -7.18 14.38
N LEU A 244 -5.94 -6.18 14.25
CA LEU A 244 -4.58 -6.35 13.74
C LEU A 244 -3.57 -5.87 14.77
N ASN A 245 -2.52 -6.66 14.95
CA ASN A 245 -1.35 -6.26 15.72
C ASN A 245 -0.44 -5.37 14.86
N LEU A 246 0.65 -4.85 15.42
CA LEU A 246 1.68 -4.19 14.63
C LEU A 246 2.31 -5.21 13.67
N GLY A 247 2.39 -4.87 12.39
CA GLY A 247 3.00 -5.78 11.42
C GLY A 247 2.59 -5.53 9.98
N LYS A 248 3.16 -6.35 9.09
CA LYS A 248 2.80 -6.41 7.68
C LYS A 248 1.67 -7.42 7.47
N TYR A 249 0.74 -7.06 6.60
CA TYR A 249 -0.42 -7.87 6.25
C TYR A 249 -0.66 -7.85 4.74
N LEU A 250 -1.38 -8.86 4.27
CA LEU A 250 -1.83 -8.98 2.88
C LEU A 250 -3.34 -8.95 2.84
N LEU A 251 -3.89 -8.04 2.03
CA LEU A 251 -5.28 -8.03 1.60
C LEU A 251 -5.37 -8.76 0.26
N HIS A 252 -6.08 -9.87 0.21
CA HIS A 252 -6.45 -10.56 -1.01
C HIS A 252 -7.90 -10.27 -1.37
N VAL A 253 -8.13 -9.99 -2.65
CA VAL A 253 -9.46 -9.88 -3.24
C VAL A 253 -9.56 -10.93 -4.33
N TYR A 254 -10.49 -11.86 -4.16
CA TYR A 254 -10.80 -12.91 -5.14
C TYR A 254 -12.15 -12.61 -5.78
N LEU A 255 -12.18 -12.67 -7.11
CA LEU A 255 -13.39 -12.67 -7.91
C LEU A 255 -13.69 -14.11 -8.32
N LYS A 256 -14.86 -14.61 -7.94
CA LYS A 256 -15.27 -15.99 -8.19
C LYS A 256 -16.60 -16.06 -8.94
N ASP A 257 -16.77 -17.11 -9.74
CA ASP A 257 -18.06 -17.43 -10.35
C ASP A 257 -19.02 -18.11 -9.36
N ASN A 258 -20.18 -18.53 -9.86
CA ASN A 258 -21.23 -19.20 -9.08
C ASN A 258 -20.84 -20.63 -8.66
N GLU A 259 -19.79 -21.21 -9.25
CA GLU A 259 -19.22 -22.51 -8.90
C GLU A 259 -18.03 -22.38 -7.94
N ASP A 260 -17.78 -21.16 -7.42
CA ASP A 260 -16.65 -20.79 -6.55
C ASP A 260 -15.27 -20.93 -7.22
N GLN A 261 -15.21 -20.98 -8.56
CA GLN A 261 -13.96 -20.95 -9.31
C GLN A 261 -13.40 -19.53 -9.34
N ILE A 262 -12.09 -19.38 -9.10
CA ILE A 262 -11.42 -18.08 -9.13
C ILE A 262 -11.26 -17.60 -10.58
N LEU A 263 -11.97 -16.53 -10.92
CA LEU A 263 -11.89 -15.87 -12.22
C LEU A 263 -10.72 -14.87 -12.27
N SER A 264 -10.50 -14.15 -11.17
CA SER A 264 -9.41 -13.18 -11.04
C SER A 264 -9.08 -12.95 -9.57
N PHE A 265 -7.86 -12.50 -9.29
CA PHE A 265 -7.47 -12.13 -7.93
C PHE A 265 -6.44 -11.01 -7.93
N VAL A 266 -6.37 -10.28 -6.83
CA VAL A 266 -5.36 -9.26 -6.60
C VAL A 266 -4.95 -9.23 -5.13
N THR A 267 -3.69 -8.91 -4.86
CA THR A 267 -3.15 -8.80 -3.49
C THR A 267 -2.57 -7.42 -3.26
N LYS A 268 -2.84 -6.85 -2.09
CA LYS A 268 -2.29 -5.58 -1.63
C LYS A 268 -1.63 -5.76 -0.27
N SER A 269 -0.35 -5.41 -0.16
CA SER A 269 0.31 -5.36 1.14
C SER A 269 0.02 -4.05 1.85
N PHE A 270 -0.05 -4.11 3.17
CA PHE A 270 -0.19 -2.95 4.03
C PHE A 270 0.45 -3.19 5.39
N ILE A 271 0.65 -2.13 6.16
CA ILE A 271 1.26 -2.19 7.49
C ILE A 271 0.24 -1.68 8.50
N SER A 272 -0.14 -2.52 9.45
CA SER A 272 -0.91 -2.09 10.61
C SER A 272 -0.01 -1.33 11.57
N ARG A 273 -0.44 -0.12 11.95
CA ARG A 273 0.28 0.78 12.83
C ARG A 273 -0.66 1.18 13.97
N TRP A 274 -0.08 1.43 15.13
CA TRP A 274 -0.78 2.05 16.25
C TRP A 274 -0.44 3.53 16.32
N ILE A 275 -1.45 4.34 16.65
CA ILE A 275 -1.33 5.80 16.69
C ILE A 275 -0.24 6.17 17.71
N GLY A 276 0.72 7.00 17.29
CA GLY A 276 1.79 7.49 18.16
C GLY A 276 2.98 6.55 18.36
N VAL A 277 2.95 5.33 17.82
CA VAL A 277 4.10 4.41 17.87
C VAL A 277 5.08 4.72 16.71
N PRO A 278 6.37 5.03 17.00
CA PRO A 278 7.39 5.28 15.98
C PRO A 278 7.52 4.19 14.89
N ASN A 279 7.80 4.59 13.65
CA ASN A 279 7.93 3.70 12.47
C ASN A 279 8.97 2.58 12.62
N SER A 280 9.99 2.80 13.46
CA SER A 280 11.01 1.80 13.77
C SER A 280 10.50 0.64 14.64
N ILE A 281 9.41 0.83 15.38
CA ILE A 281 8.85 -0.20 16.24
C ILE A 281 7.97 -1.11 15.40
N GLN A 282 8.39 -2.37 15.32
CA GLN A 282 7.66 -3.47 14.67
C GLN A 282 7.02 -4.41 15.69
N ASP A 283 7.46 -4.35 16.94
CA ASP A 283 7.11 -5.27 18.02
C ASP A 283 6.99 -4.45 19.31
N LEU A 284 5.75 -4.28 19.79
CA LEU A 284 5.50 -3.45 20.97
C LEU A 284 6.09 -4.08 22.21
N ASP A 285 6.10 -5.40 22.34
CA ASP A 285 6.66 -6.08 23.51
C ASP A 285 8.15 -5.78 23.64
N LYS A 286 8.89 -5.92 22.54
CA LYS A 286 10.31 -5.55 22.51
C LYS A 286 10.51 -4.06 22.78
N ALA A 287 9.66 -3.19 22.26
CA ALA A 287 9.75 -1.75 22.53
C ALA A 287 9.49 -1.42 24.02
N VAL A 288 8.54 -2.10 24.65
CA VAL A 288 8.27 -1.99 26.09
C VAL A 288 9.42 -2.55 26.93
N GLU A 289 10.15 -3.55 26.45
CA GLU A 289 11.39 -3.97 27.12
C GLU A 289 12.48 -2.88 27.07
N GLN A 290 12.56 -2.11 25.98
CA GLN A 290 13.57 -1.05 25.85
C GLN A 290 13.33 0.15 26.77
N ILE A 291 12.08 0.45 27.15
CA ILE A 291 11.81 1.56 28.08
C ILE A 291 12.33 1.30 29.50
N ARG A 292 12.81 0.09 29.81
CA ARG A 292 13.42 -0.25 31.12
C ARG A 292 14.58 0.67 31.52
N TYR A 293 15.23 1.33 30.56
CA TYR A 293 16.33 2.24 30.82
C TYR A 293 15.87 3.64 31.25
N ILE A 294 14.57 3.94 31.15
CA ILE A 294 13.98 5.27 31.38
C ILE A 294 12.69 5.26 32.21
N ALA A 295 12.03 4.11 32.35
CA ALA A 295 10.78 3.91 33.09
C ALA A 295 11.02 3.28 34.48
N SER A 296 10.17 3.58 35.45
CA SER A 296 10.13 2.87 36.73
C SER A 296 9.53 1.45 36.57
N PRO A 297 9.77 0.53 37.53
CA PRO A 297 9.13 -0.79 37.51
C PRO A 297 7.61 -0.70 37.44
N GLU A 298 6.99 0.23 38.19
CA GLU A 298 5.54 0.41 38.20
C GLU A 298 5.01 0.95 36.86
N GLU A 299 5.73 1.88 36.22
CA GLU A 299 5.39 2.37 34.88
C GLU A 299 5.49 1.24 33.84
N MET A 300 6.51 0.38 33.95
CA MET A 300 6.67 -0.77 33.07
C MET A 300 5.56 -1.81 33.27
N ASP A 301 5.26 -2.16 34.51
CA ASP A 301 4.23 -3.14 34.84
C ASP A 301 2.86 -2.62 34.41
N PHE A 302 2.57 -1.33 34.63
CA PHE A 302 1.37 -0.68 34.11
C PHE A 302 1.22 -0.85 32.59
N ILE A 303 2.29 -0.73 31.81
CA ILE A 303 2.19 -0.95 30.36
C ILE A 303 2.05 -2.45 30.06
N LYS A 304 2.88 -3.31 30.66
CA LYS A 304 2.92 -4.76 30.38
C LYS A 304 1.64 -5.50 30.73
N GLU A 305 0.99 -5.11 31.83
CA GLU A 305 -0.24 -5.69 32.35
C GLU A 305 -1.50 -5.14 31.68
N ALA A 306 -1.37 -4.55 30.47
CA ALA A 306 -2.52 -4.14 29.68
C ALA A 306 -3.39 -5.35 29.30
N GLU A 307 -4.71 -5.17 29.41
CA GLU A 307 -5.71 -6.22 29.12
C GLU A 307 -5.81 -6.55 27.62
N SER A 308 -5.29 -5.67 26.77
CA SER A 308 -5.22 -5.86 25.33
C SER A 308 -4.04 -5.10 24.73
N ASP A 309 -3.63 -5.52 23.54
CA ASP A 309 -2.61 -4.88 22.73
C ASP A 309 -2.95 -3.42 22.38
N ASP A 310 -4.24 -3.11 22.17
CA ASP A 310 -4.71 -1.73 22.00
C ASP A 310 -4.45 -0.89 23.26
N ILE A 311 -4.83 -1.39 24.44
CA ILE A 311 -4.58 -0.69 25.72
C ILE A 311 -3.07 -0.56 25.96
N LYS A 312 -2.30 -1.60 25.66
CA LYS A 312 -0.84 -1.62 25.78
C LYS A 312 -0.20 -0.52 24.94
N SER A 313 -0.65 -0.38 23.70
CA SER A 313 -0.18 0.65 22.77
C SER A 313 -0.47 2.05 23.29
N LYS A 314 -1.69 2.31 23.77
CA LYS A 314 -2.10 3.60 24.34
C LYS A 314 -1.27 3.94 25.58
N ARG A 315 -1.06 2.97 26.48
CA ARG A 315 -0.20 3.16 27.66
C ARG A 315 1.25 3.47 27.27
N PHE A 316 1.81 2.74 26.31
CA PHE A 316 3.17 2.98 25.80
C PHE A 316 3.32 4.36 25.15
N VAL A 317 2.36 4.79 24.33
CA VAL A 317 2.38 6.10 23.68
C VAL A 317 2.26 7.22 24.70
N ASN A 318 1.34 7.09 25.66
CA ASN A 318 1.18 8.06 26.75
C ASN A 318 2.44 8.19 27.61
N PHE A 319 3.15 7.08 27.86
CA PHE A 319 4.44 7.13 28.55
C PHE A 319 5.43 8.04 27.81
N TRP A 320 5.57 7.89 26.49
CA TRP A 320 6.47 8.74 25.70
C TRP A 320 6.00 10.20 25.62
N MET A 321 4.70 10.45 25.47
CA MET A 321 4.15 11.81 25.49
C MET A 321 4.44 12.53 26.82
N GLY A 322 4.44 11.81 27.94
CA GLY A 322 4.77 12.37 29.24
C GLY A 322 6.26 12.67 29.46
N LYS A 323 7.15 12.11 28.63
CA LYS A 323 8.60 12.33 28.68
C LYS A 323 9.11 13.33 27.64
N ASP A 324 8.26 13.73 26.69
CA ASP A 324 8.60 14.70 25.64
C ASP A 324 8.79 16.10 26.26
N PRO A 325 10.02 16.64 26.30
CA PRO A 325 10.25 17.98 26.79
C PRO A 325 9.89 18.96 25.66
N ASN A 326 8.71 19.57 25.73
CA ASN A 326 8.32 20.65 24.79
C ASN A 326 9.44 21.67 24.58
#